data_AF-A0A2N0R7T0-F1
#
_entry.id   AF-A0A2N0R7T0-F1
#
_cell.length_a   1.000
_cell.length_b   1.000
_cell.length_c   1.000
_cell.angle_alpha   90.00
_cell.angle_beta   90.00
_cell.angle_gamma   90.00
#
_symmetry.space_group_name_H-M   'P 1'
#
loop_
_entity.id
_entity.type
_entity.pdbx_description
1 polymer ?
#
loop_
_entity_poly.entity_id
_entity_poly.type
_entity_poly.pdbx_seq_one_letter_code
_entity_poly.pdbx_strand_id
1 'polypeptide(L)'
;MLLSSILTPKCKNPIVRKLLDLLSLLELFNNHNSWSYKQIPIEKLNDSNLNDSDARHLMIIGKSDSIVNLLTYHLRKRNLDSVVILGSQFPNDRNDYSYNVLNRRMAGY
;
A
#
# COMPACT_ATOMS: atom_id res chain seq x y z
N MET A 1 27.66 8.76 -2.31
CA MET A 1 27.37 10.16 -2.70
C MET A 1 25.89 10.46 -3.00
N LEU A 2 24.93 9.56 -2.70
CA LEU A 2 23.49 9.78 -2.96
C LEU A 2 22.62 10.00 -1.71
N LEU A 3 23.13 9.74 -0.49
CA LEU A 3 22.37 9.93 0.75
C LEU A 3 22.38 11.38 1.27
N SER A 4 23.39 12.18 0.92
CA SER A 4 23.54 13.55 1.43
C SER A 4 22.57 14.54 0.78
N SER A 5 21.91 14.18 -0.32
CA SER A 5 21.00 15.07 -1.06
C SER A 5 19.58 15.14 -0.47
N ILE A 6 19.20 14.21 0.41
CA ILE A 6 17.87 14.17 1.08
C ILE A 6 17.91 14.92 2.43
N LEU A 7 19.10 15.12 3.00
CA LEU A 7 19.37 15.84 4.25
C LEU A 7 19.22 17.37 4.12
N THR A 8 18.15 17.84 3.48
CA THR A 8 17.81 19.27 3.56
C THR A 8 16.89 19.51 4.77
N PRO A 9 17.21 20.50 5.64
CA PRO A 9 16.44 20.78 6.86
C PRO A 9 15.05 21.40 6.62
N LYS A 10 14.48 21.26 5.41
CA LYS A 10 13.25 21.94 4.97
C LYS A 10 12.15 21.00 4.47
N CYS A 11 12.09 19.75 4.91
CA CYS A 11 10.90 18.92 4.67
C CYS A 11 9.72 19.44 5.53
N LYS A 12 8.83 20.25 4.94
CA LYS A 12 7.65 20.83 5.62
C LYS A 12 6.51 19.81 5.83
N ASN A 13 6.57 18.66 5.16
CA ASN A 13 5.54 17.64 5.31
C ASN A 13 5.77 16.85 6.62
N PRO A 14 4.84 16.91 7.60
CA PRO A 14 5.03 16.30 8.91
C PRO A 14 5.09 14.77 8.85
N ILE A 15 4.48 14.14 7.83
CA ILE A 15 4.54 12.68 7.63
C ILE A 15 5.93 12.29 7.16
N VAL A 16 6.49 13.02 6.20
CA VAL A 16 7.84 12.76 5.68
C VAL A 16 8.89 12.99 6.76
N ARG A 17 8.71 14.02 7.60
CA ARG A 17 9.56 14.27 8.78
C ARG A 17 9.56 13.08 9.75
N LYS A 18 8.37 12.60 10.15
CA LYS A 18 8.26 11.42 11.03
C LYS A 18 8.91 10.18 10.44
N LEU A 19 8.78 9.98 9.13
CA LEU A 19 9.40 8.85 8.43
C LEU A 19 10.93 8.93 8.49
N LEU A 20 11.50 10.13 8.31
CA LEU A 20 12.94 10.40 8.40
C LEU A 20 13.46 10.16 9.82
N ASP A 21 12.76 10.64 10.84
CA ASP A 21 13.15 10.45 12.24
C ASP A 21 13.17 8.95 12.61
N LEU A 22 12.21 8.18 12.09
CA LEU A 22 12.12 6.73 12.30
C LEU A 22 13.25 5.97 11.60
N LEU A 23 13.66 6.41 10.41
CA LEU A 23 14.84 5.88 9.70
C LEU A 23 16.13 6.13 10.49
N SER A 24 16.33 7.32 11.04
CA SER A 24 17.52 7.64 11.86
C SER A 24 17.59 6.81 13.15
N LEU A 25 16.44 6.54 13.79
CA LEU A 25 16.39 5.65 14.95
C LEU A 25 16.78 4.21 14.57
N LEU A 26 16.29 3.70 13.44
CA LEU A 26 16.64 2.36 12.95
C LEU A 26 18.13 2.21 12.64
N GLU A 27 18.79 3.27 12.12
CA GLU A 27 20.24 3.28 11.90
C GLU A 27 21.03 3.21 13.21
N LEU A 28 20.58 3.90 14.26
CA LEU A 28 21.16 3.84 15.61
C LEU A 28 21.05 2.44 16.22
N PHE A 29 19.89 1.79 16.08
CA PHE A 29 19.68 0.42 16.58
C PHE A 29 20.54 -0.63 15.87
N ASN A 30 21.01 -0.36 14.65
CA ASN A 30 21.81 -1.32 13.88
C ASN A 30 23.34 -1.14 14.05
N ASN A 31 23.79 -0.42 15.09
CA ASN A 31 25.22 -0.20 15.38
C ASN A 31 26.03 0.27 14.16
N HIS A 32 25.44 1.11 13.31
CA HIS A 32 26.06 1.62 12.07
C HIS A 32 26.47 0.55 11.03
N ASN A 33 26.01 -0.69 11.18
CA ASN A 33 26.22 -1.71 10.15
C ASN A 33 25.36 -1.40 8.91
N SER A 34 25.91 -1.63 7.72
CA SER A 34 25.17 -1.48 6.47
C SER A 34 24.04 -2.51 6.41
N TRP A 35 22.80 -2.05 6.25
CA TRP A 35 21.67 -2.96 6.03
C TRP A 35 21.77 -3.56 4.62
N SER A 36 21.92 -4.88 4.51
CA SER A 36 21.64 -5.56 3.26
C SER A 36 20.12 -5.63 3.10
N TYR A 37 19.53 -4.67 2.40
CA TYR A 37 18.11 -4.73 2.09
C TYR A 37 17.87 -5.83 1.05
N LYS A 38 17.32 -6.95 1.50
CA LYS A 38 16.76 -7.96 0.61
C LYS A 38 15.30 -7.64 0.39
N GLN A 39 14.97 -7.19 -0.81
CA GLN A 39 13.58 -6.92 -1.18
C GLN A 39 12.74 -8.18 -0.97
N ILE A 40 11.69 -8.07 -0.16
CA ILE A 40 10.69 -9.13 -0.02
C ILE A 40 9.78 -9.05 -1.25
N PRO A 41 9.57 -10.16 -1.99
CA PRO A 41 8.62 -10.18 -3.10
C PRO A 41 7.22 -9.74 -2.63
N ILE A 42 6.58 -8.86 -3.39
CA ILE A 42 5.24 -8.31 -3.07
C ILE A 42 4.21 -9.44 -2.95
N GLU A 43 4.33 -10.47 -3.78
CA GLU A 43 3.49 -11.68 -3.72
C GLU A 43 3.49 -12.30 -2.33
N LYS A 44 4.67 -12.40 -1.70
CA LYS A 44 4.80 -12.96 -0.34
C LYS A 44 4.12 -12.08 0.70
N LEU A 45 4.19 -10.75 0.56
CA LEU A 45 3.53 -9.81 1.46
C LEU A 45 1.99 -9.89 1.33
N ASN A 46 1.50 -9.96 0.09
CA ASN A 46 0.07 -10.13 -0.18
C ASN A 46 -0.43 -11.46 0.37
N ASP A 47 0.29 -12.54 0.11
CA ASP A 47 -0.07 -13.88 0.56
C ASP A 47 -0.13 -13.97 2.08
N SER A 48 0.83 -13.36 2.78
CA SER A 48 0.81 -13.30 4.24
C SER A 48 -0.41 -12.55 4.79
N ASN A 49 -0.86 -11.48 4.13
CA ASN A 49 -2.07 -10.77 4.54
C ASN A 49 -3.34 -11.59 4.22
N LEU A 50 -3.42 -12.19 3.03
CA LEU A 50 -4.59 -12.98 2.61
C LEU A 50 -4.79 -14.27 3.41
N ASN A 51 -3.72 -14.87 3.95
CA ASN A 51 -3.79 -16.11 4.73
C ASN A 51 -4.03 -15.87 6.23
N ASP A 52 -3.97 -14.62 6.69
CA ASP A 52 -4.14 -14.27 8.10
C ASP A 52 -5.59 -13.80 8.33
N SER A 53 -6.34 -14.58 9.12
CA SER A 53 -7.75 -14.28 9.42
C SER A 53 -7.94 -13.01 10.24
N ASP A 54 -6.90 -12.59 10.98
CA ASP A 54 -6.92 -11.39 11.82
C ASP A 54 -6.27 -10.19 11.11
N ALA A 55 -5.81 -10.37 9.87
CA ALA A 55 -5.22 -9.29 9.12
C ALA A 55 -6.23 -8.18 8.81
N ARG A 56 -5.74 -6.94 8.89
CA ARG A 56 -6.48 -5.79 8.41
C ARG A 56 -6.57 -5.81 6.89
N HIS A 57 -7.61 -5.16 6.36
CA HIS A 57 -7.81 -4.95 4.93
C HIS A 57 -6.53 -4.47 4.22
N LEU A 58 -6.28 -5.05 3.05
CA LEU A 58 -5.10 -4.75 2.23
C LEU A 58 -5.35 -3.50 1.37
N MET A 59 -4.48 -2.50 1.50
CA MET A 59 -4.44 -1.34 0.61
C MET A 59 -3.13 -1.36 -0.18
N ILE A 60 -3.23 -1.36 -1.50
CA ILE A 60 -2.07 -1.36 -2.40
C ILE A 60 -2.03 -0.03 -3.13
N ILE A 61 -0.89 0.65 -3.03
CA ILE A 61 -0.61 1.88 -3.74
C ILE A 61 0.49 1.57 -4.76
N GLY A 62 0.22 1.87 -6.02
CA GLY A 62 1.27 1.84 -7.01
C GLY A 62 0.90 2.63 -8.25
N LYS A 63 1.75 2.52 -9.26
CA LYS A 63 1.67 3.35 -10.46
C LYS A 63 0.91 2.59 -11.54
N SER A 64 -0.22 3.15 -12.01
CA SER A 64 -1.11 2.65 -13.08
C SER A 64 -2.15 1.59 -12.70
N ASP A 65 -3.13 1.42 -13.60
CA ASP A 65 -4.24 0.46 -13.51
C ASP A 65 -3.78 -1.01 -13.63
N SER A 66 -2.53 -1.26 -14.02
CA SER A 66 -1.96 -2.61 -14.12
C SER A 66 -2.01 -3.40 -12.81
N ILE A 67 -2.08 -2.70 -11.68
CA ILE A 67 -2.17 -3.28 -10.34
C ILE A 67 -3.48 -4.06 -10.15
N VAL A 68 -4.59 -3.56 -10.70
CA VAL A 68 -5.89 -4.24 -10.59
C VAL A 68 -5.84 -5.58 -11.33
N ASN A 69 -5.25 -5.61 -12.52
CA ASN A 69 -5.12 -6.82 -13.32
C ASN A 69 -4.20 -7.85 -12.63
N LEU A 70 -3.05 -7.39 -12.11
CA LEU A 70 -2.12 -8.25 -11.40
C LEU A 70 -2.77 -8.87 -10.15
N LEU A 71 -3.48 -8.08 -9.35
CA LEU A 71 -4.16 -8.57 -8.15
C LEU A 71 -5.29 -9.54 -8.49
N THR A 72 -6.08 -9.22 -9.52
CA THR A 72 -7.16 -10.09 -9.98
C THR A 72 -6.61 -11.46 -10.43
N TYR A 73 -5.48 -11.47 -11.13
CA TYR A 73 -4.79 -12.70 -11.51
C TYR A 73 -4.37 -13.52 -10.28
N HIS A 74 -3.74 -12.89 -9.28
CA HIS A 74 -3.31 -13.60 -8.06
C HIS A 74 -4.48 -14.17 -7.25
N LEU A 75 -5.59 -13.42 -7.13
CA LEU A 75 -6.78 -13.89 -6.42
C LEU A 75 -7.45 -15.07 -7.13
N ARG A 76 -7.56 -15.01 -8.48
CA ARG A 76 -8.10 -16.11 -9.28
C ARG A 76 -7.27 -17.39 -9.17
N LYS A 77 -5.95 -17.28 -9.15
CA LYS A 77 -5.05 -18.43 -8.96
C LYS A 77 -5.30 -19.15 -7.62
N ARG A 78 -5.87 -18.45 -6.64
CA ARG A 78 -6.24 -18.98 -5.32
C ARG A 78 -7.71 -19.43 -5.23
N ASN A 79 -8.45 -19.45 -6.35
CA ASN A 79 -9.90 -19.70 -6.40
C ASN A 79 -10.70 -18.75 -5.49
N LEU A 80 -10.22 -17.50 -5.33
CA LEU A 80 -10.94 -16.45 -4.63
C LEU A 80 -11.65 -15.57 -5.66
N ASP A 81 -12.98 -15.53 -5.58
CA ASP A 81 -13.78 -14.59 -6.37
C ASP A 81 -13.63 -13.19 -5.80
N SER A 82 -13.26 -12.24 -6.65
CA SER A 82 -13.06 -10.85 -6.27
C SER A 82 -14.13 -9.95 -6.87
N VAL A 83 -14.72 -9.09 -6.05
CA VAL A 83 -15.58 -8.00 -6.50
C VAL A 83 -14.72 -6.76 -6.63
N VAL A 84 -14.43 -6.36 -7.87
CA VAL A 84 -13.68 -5.13 -8.16
C VAL A 84 -14.65 -3.95 -8.16
N ILE A 85 -14.32 -2.94 -7.36
CA ILE A 85 -15.05 -1.68 -7.30
C ILE A 85 -14.11 -0.59 -7.77
N LEU A 86 -14.44 0.06 -8.88
CA LEU A 86 -13.60 1.11 -9.48
C LEU A 86 -14.13 2.50 -9.13
N GLY A 87 -13.24 3.29 -8.54
CA GLY A 87 -13.37 4.74 -8.31
C GLY A 87 -13.55 5.52 -9.60
N SER A 88 -14.38 6.57 -9.58
CA SER A 88 -14.19 7.61 -10.60
C SER A 88 -12.79 8.20 -10.45
N GLN A 89 -12.08 8.28 -11.57
CA GLN A 89 -10.76 8.91 -11.65
C GLN A 89 -10.87 10.44 -11.85
N PHE A 90 -12.08 10.95 -12.07
CA PHE A 90 -12.31 12.37 -12.28
C PHE A 90 -12.57 13.11 -10.96
N PRO A 91 -11.89 14.24 -10.73
CA PRO A 91 -12.00 14.98 -9.46
C PRO A 91 -13.40 15.55 -9.20
N ASN A 92 -14.26 15.64 -10.22
CA ASN A 92 -15.58 16.24 -10.15
C ASN A 92 -16.70 15.28 -9.69
N ASP A 93 -16.44 13.97 -9.68
CA ASP A 93 -17.47 12.95 -9.39
C ASP A 93 -17.57 12.58 -7.89
N ARG A 94 -17.11 13.47 -7.00
CA ARG A 94 -16.94 13.17 -5.56
C ARG A 94 -18.23 12.95 -4.78
N ASN A 95 -19.37 13.50 -5.21
CA ASN A 95 -20.57 13.58 -4.37
C ASN A 95 -21.46 12.32 -4.40
N ASP A 96 -21.56 11.59 -5.52
CA ASP A 96 -22.48 10.45 -5.67
C ASP A 96 -21.81 9.07 -5.57
N TYR A 97 -20.49 9.05 -5.38
CA TYR A 97 -19.70 7.81 -5.48
C TYR A 97 -19.76 6.96 -4.20
N SER A 98 -19.82 7.58 -3.02
CA SER A 98 -19.76 6.89 -1.72
C SER A 98 -20.96 5.96 -1.47
N TYR A 99 -22.16 6.36 -1.87
CA TYR A 99 -23.39 5.60 -1.59
C TYR A 99 -23.54 4.35 -2.46
N ASN A 100 -23.17 4.45 -3.74
CA ASN A 100 -23.30 3.35 -4.71
C ASN A 100 -22.31 2.20 -4.45
N VAL A 101 -21.13 2.52 -3.92
CA VAL A 101 -20.09 1.53 -3.58
C VAL A 101 -20.45 0.71 -2.34
N LEU A 102 -21.00 1.36 -1.31
CA LEU A 102 -21.35 0.69 -0.06
C LEU A 102 -22.56 -0.25 -0.23
N ASN A 103 -23.55 0.14 -1.04
CA ASN A 103 -24.72 -0.72 -1.30
C ASN A 103 -24.39 -2.04 -2.02
N ARG A 104 -23.35 -2.07 -2.86
CA ARG A 104 -22.93 -3.31 -3.55
C ARG A 104 -22.40 -4.37 -2.58
N ARG A 105 -21.94 -3.97 -1.38
CA ARG A 105 -21.48 -4.90 -0.32
C ARG A 105 -22.61 -5.34 0.62
N MET A 106 -23.69 -4.56 0.74
CA MET A 106 -24.79 -4.84 1.69
C MET A 106 -25.97 -5.61 1.10
N ALA A 107 -26.16 -5.60 -0.22
CA ALA A 107 -27.27 -6.29 -0.90
C ALA A 107 -27.06 -7.80 -1.14
N GLY A 108 -26.05 -8.40 -0.51
CA GLY A 108 -25.67 -9.81 -0.66
C GLY A 108 -25.85 -10.65 0.61
N TYR A 109 -26.87 -10.34 1.41
CA TYR A 109 -27.36 -11.17 2.52
C TYR A 109 -28.84 -11.49 2.30
#